data_AF-A0A137SBC4-F1
#
_entry.id   AF-A0A137SBC4-F1
#
_cell.length_a   1.000
_cell.length_b   1.000
_cell.length_c   1.000
_cell.angle_alpha   90.00
_cell.angle_beta   90.00
_cell.angle_gamma   90.00
#
_symmetry.space_group_name_H-M   'P 1'
#
loop_
_entity.id
_entity.type
_entity.pdbx_description
1 polymer ?
#
loop_
_entity_poly.entity_id
_entity_poly.type
_entity_poly.pdbx_seq_one_letter_code
_entity_poly.pdbx_strand_id
1 'polypeptide(L)'
;MTTKNKAGYKPLYFAFLAGLCGNATLATLTTSEVPFSIFPLIALVLVAYNWYQVYMTSAIESHISKSSLGLFVIGVLTYTTFVRMEYPELGSNFLPLILVLGLSAWVAKTIGVFKAKKQA
;
A
#
# COMPACT_ATOMS: atom_id res chain seq x y z
N MET A 1 -14.75 -14.52 -27.93
CA MET A 1 -14.86 -14.61 -26.46
C MET A 1 -13.83 -13.69 -25.83
N THR A 2 -14.26 -12.51 -25.39
CA THR A 2 -13.39 -11.50 -24.77
C THR A 2 -13.14 -11.88 -23.31
N THR A 3 -11.98 -12.45 -23.02
CA THR A 3 -11.48 -12.67 -21.66
C THR A 3 -11.24 -11.31 -21.01
N LYS A 4 -12.29 -10.75 -20.42
CA LYS A 4 -12.27 -9.45 -19.72
C LYS A 4 -11.40 -9.59 -18.47
N ASN A 5 -10.15 -9.21 -18.65
CA ASN A 5 -9.13 -8.82 -17.67
C ASN A 5 -9.30 -9.31 -16.22
N LYS A 6 -8.74 -10.49 -15.92
CA LYS A 6 -8.58 -11.03 -14.56
C LYS A 6 -7.32 -10.52 -13.84
N ALA A 7 -6.62 -9.50 -14.36
CA ALA A 7 -5.46 -8.93 -13.64
C ALA A 7 -5.88 -8.32 -12.29
N GLY A 8 -7.13 -7.86 -12.18
CA GLY A 8 -7.84 -7.62 -10.92
C GLY A 8 -7.16 -6.59 -10.01
N TYR A 9 -7.74 -6.36 -8.84
CA TYR A 9 -7.19 -5.47 -7.81
C TYR A 9 -5.90 -6.04 -7.14
N LYS A 10 -5.24 -7.05 -7.72
CA LYS A 10 -4.05 -7.71 -7.15
C LYS A 10 -2.82 -6.80 -7.10
N PRO A 11 -2.44 -6.08 -8.16
CA PRO A 11 -1.27 -5.19 -8.11
C PRO A 11 -1.44 -4.08 -7.07
N LEU A 12 -2.67 -3.60 -6.88
CA LEU A 12 -3.03 -2.62 -5.86
C LEU A 12 -2.71 -3.15 -4.46
N TYR A 13 -3.16 -4.36 -4.14
CA TYR A 13 -2.87 -5.01 -2.87
C TYR A 13 -1.37 -5.16 -2.61
N PHE A 14 -0.62 -5.67 -3.59
CA PHE A 14 0.83 -5.85 -3.43
C PHE A 14 1.57 -4.52 -3.28
N ALA A 15 1.13 -3.45 -3.95
CA ALA A 15 1.76 -2.15 -3.78
C ALA A 15 1.55 -1.56 -2.38
N PHE A 16 0.35 -1.68 -1.81
CA PHE A 16 0.13 -1.29 -0.42
C PHE A 16 1.02 -2.07 0.55
N LEU A 17 1.07 -3.40 0.41
CA LEU A 17 1.94 -4.23 1.25
C LEU A 17 3.42 -3.88 1.08
N ALA A 18 3.86 -3.60 -0.14
CA ALA A 18 5.25 -3.23 -0.42
C ALA A 18 5.62 -1.92 0.30
N GLY A 19 4.73 -0.93 0.29
CA GLY A 19 4.93 0.32 1.02
C GLY A 19 4.95 0.11 2.54
N LEU A 20 4.01 -0.67 3.06
CA LEU A 20 3.89 -0.99 4.49
C LEU A 20 5.14 -1.74 5.00
N CYS A 21 5.47 -2.87 4.37
CA CYS A 21 6.62 -3.70 4.76
C CYS A 21 7.95 -3.00 4.50
N GLY A 22 8.04 -2.18 3.45
CA GLY A 22 9.23 -1.39 3.15
C GLY A 22 9.53 -0.37 4.23
N ASN A 23 8.52 0.40 4.64
CA ASN A 23 8.67 1.36 5.73
C ASN A 23 8.93 0.67 7.07
N ALA A 24 8.26 -0.46 7.34
CA ALA A 24 8.51 -1.26 8.52
C ALA A 24 9.94 -1.77 8.61
N THR A 25 10.47 -2.34 7.51
CA THR A 25 11.85 -2.80 7.42
C THR A 25 12.82 -1.65 7.69
N LEU A 26 12.62 -0.50 7.05
CA LEU A 26 13.47 0.68 7.27
C LEU A 26 13.43 1.13 8.74
N ALA A 27 12.24 1.29 9.31
CA ALA A 27 12.08 1.73 10.69
C ALA A 27 12.78 0.78 11.69
N THR A 28 12.61 -0.54 11.53
CA THR A 28 13.27 -1.53 12.39
C THR A 28 14.79 -1.55 12.27
N LEU A 29 15.35 -1.05 11.18
CA LEU A 29 16.79 -1.02 10.92
C LEU A 29 17.44 0.33 11.28
N THR A 30 16.67 1.42 11.30
CA THR A 30 17.23 2.78 11.40
C THR A 30 16.74 3.58 12.61
N THR A 31 15.63 3.17 13.24
CA THR A 31 15.02 3.93 14.35
C THR A 31 15.23 3.21 15.66
N SER A 32 15.82 3.88 16.66
CA SER A 32 16.12 3.31 17.99
C SER A 32 14.87 2.93 18.77
N GLU A 33 13.80 3.71 18.63
CA GLU A 33 12.54 3.50 19.35
C GLU A 33 11.79 2.26 18.87
N VAL A 34 11.99 1.86 17.61
CA VAL A 34 11.30 0.72 17.01
C VAL A 34 12.11 -0.55 17.30
N PRO A 35 11.57 -1.52 18.06
CA PRO A 35 12.29 -2.75 18.37
C PRO A 35 12.65 -3.51 17.10
N PHE A 36 13.87 -4.06 17.08
CA PHE A 36 14.33 -4.86 15.96
C PHE A 36 13.43 -6.09 15.73
N SER A 37 13.07 -6.32 14.47
CA SER A 37 12.31 -7.49 14.04
C SER A 37 12.71 -7.87 12.61
N ILE A 38 12.98 -9.15 12.38
CA ILE A 38 13.33 -9.67 11.06
C ILE A 38 12.09 -9.90 10.17
N PHE A 39 10.90 -9.98 10.76
CA PHE A 39 9.67 -10.34 10.06
C PHE A 39 9.25 -9.34 8.97
N PRO A 40 9.36 -8.00 9.15
CA PRO A 40 9.09 -7.04 8.09
C PRO A 40 9.93 -7.24 6.83
N LEU A 41 11.21 -7.62 6.99
CA LEU A 41 12.09 -7.90 5.87
C LEU A 41 11.67 -9.16 5.12
N ILE A 42 11.34 -10.24 5.84
CA ILE A 42 10.83 -11.47 5.24
C ILE A 42 9.52 -11.19 4.49
N ALA A 43 8.61 -10.43 5.10
CA ALA A 43 7.35 -10.03 4.47
C ALA A 43 7.60 -9.19 3.21
N LEU A 44 8.55 -8.26 3.23
CA LEU A 44 8.93 -7.46 2.06
C LEU A 44 9.44 -8.34 0.91
N VAL A 45 10.30 -9.32 1.19
CA VAL A 45 10.78 -10.28 0.19
C VAL A 45 9.64 -11.10 -0.40
N LEU A 46 8.72 -11.59 0.43
CA LEU A 46 7.53 -12.33 -0.03
C LEU A 46 6.62 -11.47 -0.89
N VAL A 47 6.39 -10.20 -0.52
CA VAL A 47 5.60 -9.27 -1.33
C VAL A 47 6.28 -9.02 -2.68
N ALA A 48 7.58 -8.78 -2.71
CA ALA A 48 8.35 -8.59 -3.94
C ALA A 48 8.26 -9.82 -4.86
N TYR A 49 8.41 -11.02 -4.29
CA TYR A 49 8.29 -12.27 -5.04
C TYR A 49 6.89 -12.43 -5.66
N ASN A 50 5.83 -12.25 -4.87
CA ASN A 50 4.46 -12.38 -5.37
C ASN A 50 4.12 -11.30 -6.40
N TRP A 51 4.61 -10.08 -6.22
CA TRP A 51 4.39 -8.99 -7.16
C TRP A 51 5.10 -9.25 -8.50
N TYR A 52 6.32 -9.79 -8.46
CA TYR A 52 7.05 -10.22 -9.66
C TYR A 52 6.27 -11.27 -10.46
N GLN A 53 5.67 -12.25 -9.77
CA GLN A 53 4.85 -13.27 -10.43
C GLN A 53 3.61 -12.67 -11.11
N VAL A 54 2.95 -11.70 -10.46
CA VAL A 54 1.82 -10.97 -11.07
C VAL A 54 2.25 -10.19 -12.30
N TYR A 55 3.41 -9.53 -12.24
CA TYR A 55 3.96 -8.78 -13.37
C TYR A 55 4.26 -9.67 -14.58
N MET A 56 4.82 -10.88 -14.36
CA MET A 56 5.07 -11.85 -15.42
C MET A 56 3.79 -12.45 -16.03
N THR A 57 2.71 -12.52 -15.26
CA THR A 57 1.49 -13.25 -15.65
C THR A 57 0.38 -12.34 -16.18
N SER A 58 0.51 -11.01 -16.08
CA SER A 58 -0.58 -10.08 -16.38
C SER A 58 -0.10 -8.75 -16.95
N ALA A 59 -0.73 -8.29 -18.03
CA ALA A 59 -0.58 -6.93 -18.52
C ALA A 59 -1.26 -5.96 -17.55
N ILE A 60 -0.46 -5.15 -16.84
CA ILE A 60 -0.97 -4.13 -15.91
C ILE A 60 -1.49 -2.94 -16.72
N GLU A 61 -2.78 -2.61 -16.57
CA GLU A 61 -3.36 -1.44 -17.23
C GLU A 61 -2.83 -0.12 -16.62
N SER A 62 -2.66 0.90 -17.46
CA SER A 62 -2.09 2.22 -17.08
C SER A 62 -2.80 2.88 -15.88
N HIS A 63 -4.13 2.78 -15.78
CA HIS A 63 -4.89 3.38 -14.68
C HIS A 63 -4.71 2.64 -13.34
N ILE A 64 -4.44 1.32 -13.39
CA ILE A 64 -4.12 0.50 -12.23
C ILE A 64 -2.74 0.87 -11.71
N SER A 65 -1.78 1.16 -12.59
CA SER A 65 -0.42 1.58 -12.23
C SER A 65 -0.41 2.87 -11.37
N LYS A 66 -1.15 3.91 -11.77
CA LYS A 66 -1.25 5.16 -10.98
C LYS A 66 -1.86 4.92 -9.60
N SER A 67 -2.93 4.14 -9.53
CA SER A 67 -3.60 3.80 -8.28
C SER A 67 -2.72 2.92 -7.38
N SER A 68 -1.90 2.05 -7.99
CA SER A 68 -0.91 1.20 -7.32
C SER A 68 0.17 2.03 -6.62
N LEU A 69 0.70 3.06 -7.30
CA LEU A 69 1.66 3.99 -6.68
C LEU A 69 1.02 4.76 -5.52
N GLY A 70 -0.25 5.19 -5.67
CA GLY A 70 -1.03 5.76 -4.57
C GLY A 70 -1.13 4.82 -3.36
N LEU A 71 -1.45 3.53 -3.59
CA LEU A 71 -1.54 2.54 -2.52
C LEU A 71 -0.18 2.25 -1.86
N PHE A 72 0.92 2.28 -2.61
CA PHE A 72 2.27 2.18 -2.04
C PHE A 72 2.55 3.30 -1.05
N VAL A 73 2.28 4.56 -1.45
CA VAL A 73 2.45 5.71 -0.56
C VAL A 73 1.53 5.62 0.66
N ILE A 74 0.29 5.17 0.48
CA ILE A 74 -0.64 4.91 1.59
C ILE A 74 -0.05 3.86 2.55
N GLY A 75 0.54 2.77 2.04
CA GLY A 75 1.19 1.74 2.85
C GLY A 75 2.33 2.31 3.72
N VAL A 76 3.22 3.11 3.11
CA VAL A 76 4.31 3.79 3.84
C VAL A 76 3.74 4.65 4.96
N LEU A 77 2.81 5.55 4.63
CA LEU A 77 2.24 6.49 5.59
C LEU A 77 1.44 5.77 6.70
N THR A 78 0.76 4.66 6.37
CA THR A 78 0.02 3.85 7.34
C THR A 78 0.95 3.32 8.44
N TYR A 79 2.10 2.77 8.05
CA TYR A 79 3.08 2.30 9.04
C TYR A 79 3.66 3.48 9.84
N THR A 80 3.95 4.62 9.20
CA THR A 80 4.42 5.82 9.92
C THR A 80 3.40 6.30 10.95
N THR A 81 2.11 6.34 10.60
CA THR A 81 1.04 6.71 11.52
C THR A 81 0.94 5.72 12.68
N PHE A 82 1.05 4.43 12.40
CA PHE A 82 1.02 3.37 13.42
C PHE A 82 2.19 3.50 14.40
N VAL A 83 3.43 3.58 13.89
CA VAL A 83 4.62 3.73 14.73
C VAL A 83 4.56 5.00 15.57
N ARG A 84 4.13 6.14 15.01
CA ARG A 84 3.98 7.38 15.79
C ARG A 84 2.81 7.38 16.77
N MET A 85 1.85 6.47 16.61
CA MET A 85 0.80 6.24 17.61
C MET A 85 1.39 5.48 18.80
N GLU A 86 2.21 4.46 18.54
CA GLU A 86 2.81 3.61 19.56
C GLU A 86 3.99 4.28 20.27
N TYR A 87 4.76 5.10 19.55
CA TYR A 87 5.97 5.81 19.99
C TYR A 87 5.81 7.33 19.78
N PRO A 88 5.07 8.04 20.66
CA PRO A 88 4.75 9.47 20.48
C PRO A 88 5.97 10.39 20.45
N GLU A 89 7.11 9.98 21.00
CA GLU A 89 8.40 10.67 20.95
C GLU A 89 8.93 10.87 19.52
N LEU A 90 8.50 10.05 18.56
CA LEU A 90 8.80 10.22 17.14
C LEU A 90 7.98 11.36 16.47
N GLY A 91 7.14 12.04 17.26
CA GLY A 91 6.33 13.17 16.87
C GLY A 91 4.90 12.80 16.46
N SER A 92 4.10 13.82 16.15
CA SER A 92 2.67 13.63 15.88
C SER A 92 2.37 12.71 14.69
N ASN A 93 1.35 11.86 14.88
CA ASN A 93 0.76 11.02 13.84
C ASN A 93 -0.32 11.74 13.00
N PHE A 94 -0.68 12.99 13.33
CA PHE A 94 -1.80 13.71 12.70
C PHE A 94 -1.59 13.94 11.21
N LEU A 95 -0.43 14.49 10.83
CA LEU A 95 -0.12 14.75 9.42
C LEU A 95 -0.12 13.46 8.57
N PRO A 96 0.62 12.39 8.91
CA PRO A 96 0.58 11.17 8.10
C PRO A 96 -0.82 10.53 8.10
N LEU A 97 -1.60 10.62 9.18
CA LEU A 97 -2.98 10.15 9.21
C LEU A 97 -3.89 10.90 8.22
N ILE A 98 -3.83 12.24 8.19
CA ILE A 98 -4.62 13.05 7.24
C ILE A 98 -4.24 12.72 5.79
N LEU A 99 -2.95 12.50 5.52
CA LEU A 99 -2.49 12.10 4.19
C LEU A 99 -3.00 10.70 3.79
N VAL A 100 -2.99 9.73 4.72
CA VAL A 100 -3.60 8.40 4.48
C VAL A 100 -5.07 8.54 4.12
N LEU A 101 -5.84 9.34 4.87
CA LEU A 101 -7.27 9.54 4.61
C LEU A 101 -7.52 10.20 3.25
N GLY A 102 -6.80 11.28 2.94
CA GLY A 102 -6.92 12.02 1.68
C GLY A 102 -6.55 11.17 0.45
N LEU A 103 -5.41 10.47 0.52
CA LEU A 103 -4.97 9.58 -0.56
C LEU A 103 -5.91 8.38 -0.72
N SER A 104 -6.39 7.79 0.38
CA SER A 104 -7.33 6.67 0.31
C SER A 104 -8.64 7.07 -0.37
N ALA A 105 -9.17 8.26 -0.04
CA ALA A 105 -10.35 8.81 -0.71
C ALA A 105 -10.10 9.05 -2.21
N TRP A 106 -8.92 9.59 -2.57
CA TRP A 106 -8.53 9.79 -3.97
C TRP A 106 -8.39 8.48 -4.75
N VAL A 107 -7.74 7.47 -4.17
CA VAL A 107 -7.61 6.15 -4.82
C VAL A 107 -8.98 5.51 -4.98
N ALA A 108 -9.81 5.48 -3.92
CA ALA A 108 -11.15 4.92 -3.97
C ALA A 108 -12.03 5.57 -5.05
N LYS A 109 -11.92 6.90 -5.23
CA LYS A 109 -12.57 7.62 -6.34
C LYS A 109 -12.02 7.19 -7.70
N THR A 110 -10.69 7.08 -7.83
CA THR A 110 -10.00 6.71 -9.08
C THR A 110 -10.36 5.31 -9.55
N ILE A 111 -10.48 4.34 -8.63
CA ILE A 111 -10.86 2.95 -8.95
C ILE A 111 -12.38 2.74 -9.02
N GLY A 112 -13.19 3.79 -8.82
CA GLY A 112 -14.63 3.76 -9.00
C GLY A 112 -15.44 3.13 -7.87
N VAL A 113 -14.90 3.04 -6.65
CA VAL A 113 -15.62 2.49 -5.47
C VAL A 113 -16.94 3.24 -5.20
N PHE A 114 -16.98 4.54 -5.47
CA PHE A 114 -18.14 5.38 -5.22
C PHE A 114 -19.15 5.46 -6.39
N LYS A 115 -19.00 4.66 -7.45
CA LYS A 115 -20.02 4.61 -8.51
C LYS A 115 -21.28 3.93 -7.96
N ALA A 116 -22.31 4.73 -7.68
CA ALA A 116 -23.62 4.24 -7.30
C ALA A 116 -24.16 3.25 -8.35
N LYS A 117 -24.72 2.14 -7.88
CA LYS A 117 -25.47 1.19 -8.72
C LYS A 117 -26.67 1.97 -9.28
N LYS A 118 -26.63 2.36 -10.55
CA LYS A 118 -27.81 2.92 -11.23
C LYS A 118 -28.84 1.79 -11.25
N GLN A 119 -29.82 1.84 -10.36
CA GLN A 119 -30.98 0.94 -10.42
C GLN A 119 -31.69 1.24 -11.73
N ALA A 120 -31.74 0.22 -12.60
CA ALA A 120 -32.53 0.22 -13.83
C ALA A 120 -33.95 -0.24 -13.50
#